data_AF-A0A1G9D1S5-F1
#
_entry.id   AF-A0A1G9D1S5-F1
#
_cell.length_a   1.000
_cell.length_b   1.000
_cell.length_c   1.000
_cell.angle_alpha   90.00
_cell.angle_beta   90.00
_cell.angle_gamma   90.00
#
_symmetry.space_group_name_H-M   'P 1'
#
loop_
_entity.id
_entity.type
_entity.pdbx_description
1 polymer ?
#
loop_
_entity_poly.entity_id
_entity_poly.type
_entity_poly.pdbx_seq_one_letter_code
_entity_poly.pdbx_strand_id
1 'polypeptide(L)'
;MIASFPPIINDQTEILILGTMPGAMSLEKQEYYAYPQNQFWKIIYTLFAELPVSVIFSEKVKLLQDNKIGLWDVLANCERKGSLDIHIKNHTENDIENLLKQHPKIKTILFNGKESYKYFDRKFRHIEGIKYYVMPSTSPANTVSFDKKLEAWREALIFIII
;
A
#
# COMPACT_ATOMS: atom_id res chain seq x y z
N MET A 1 -17.31 4.08 12.70
CA MET A 1 -16.28 3.09 12.32
C MET A 1 -16.04 3.24 10.83
N ILE A 2 -14.79 3.24 10.40
CA ILE A 2 -14.40 3.28 8.98
C ILE A 2 -13.87 1.90 8.56
N ALA A 3 -14.10 1.52 7.31
CA ALA A 3 -13.67 0.25 6.75
C ALA A 3 -12.69 0.48 5.60
N SER A 4 -11.75 -0.45 5.43
CA SER A 4 -10.84 -0.46 4.30
C SER A 4 -11.53 -1.00 3.04
N PHE A 5 -10.87 -0.87 1.89
CA PHE A 5 -11.38 -1.38 0.63
C PHE A 5 -10.98 -2.85 0.43
N PRO A 6 -11.57 -3.55 -0.55
CA PRO A 6 -11.04 -4.84 -1.00
C PRO A 6 -9.62 -4.70 -1.57
N PRO A 7 -8.80 -5.77 -1.52
CA PRO A 7 -7.46 -5.75 -2.11
C PRO A 7 -7.55 -5.59 -3.62
N ILE A 8 -6.68 -4.77 -4.19
CA ILE A 8 -6.37 -4.79 -5.63
C ILE A 8 -5.34 -5.89 -5.83
N ILE A 9 -5.76 -7.03 -6.37
CA ILE A 9 -4.92 -8.22 -6.54
C ILE A 9 -5.42 -9.10 -7.69
N ASN A 10 -4.53 -9.91 -8.26
CA ASN A 10 -4.86 -10.98 -9.19
C ASN A 10 -3.86 -12.16 -9.05
N ASP A 11 -4.07 -13.24 -9.79
CA ASP A 11 -3.23 -14.45 -9.74
C ASP A 11 -1.80 -14.29 -10.29
N GLN A 12 -1.46 -13.12 -10.81
CA GLN A 12 -0.12 -12.77 -11.26
C GLN A 12 0.60 -11.83 -10.28
N THR A 13 -0.04 -11.46 -9.18
CA THR A 13 0.55 -10.55 -8.18
C THR A 13 1.72 -11.22 -7.46
N GLU A 14 2.87 -10.54 -7.44
CA GLU A 14 4.12 -11.02 -6.82
C GLU A 14 4.55 -10.12 -5.66
N ILE A 15 4.17 -8.84 -5.70
CA ILE A 15 4.46 -7.83 -4.67
C ILE A 15 3.13 -7.32 -4.11
N LEU A 16 2.96 -7.35 -2.79
CA LEU A 16 1.80 -6.76 -2.12
C LEU A 16 2.22 -5.51 -1.34
N ILE A 17 1.65 -4.36 -1.69
CA ILE A 17 1.85 -3.11 -0.93
C ILE A 17 0.75 -3.00 0.12
N LEU A 18 1.13 -2.73 1.37
CA LEU A 18 0.22 -2.58 2.50
C LEU A 18 0.31 -1.18 3.11
N GLY A 19 -0.77 -0.40 2.96
CA GLY A 19 -1.01 0.81 3.74
C GLY A 19 -1.56 0.50 5.15
N THR A 20 -1.76 1.54 5.96
CA THR A 20 -2.36 1.37 7.29
C THR A 20 -3.88 1.27 7.17
N MET A 21 -4.50 2.33 6.64
CA MET A 21 -5.94 2.51 6.50
C MET A 21 -6.23 3.68 5.53
N PRO A 22 -7.24 3.60 4.65
CA PRO A 22 -7.50 4.65 3.66
C PRO A 22 -7.78 6.00 4.31
N GLY A 23 -7.19 7.09 3.82
CA GLY A 23 -7.44 8.46 4.31
C GLY A 23 -8.85 8.97 4.01
N ALA A 24 -9.27 10.11 4.59
CA ALA A 24 -10.62 10.64 4.43
C ALA A 24 -11.05 10.82 2.96
N MET A 25 -10.20 11.43 2.11
CA MET A 25 -10.51 11.61 0.69
C MET A 25 -10.52 10.28 -0.08
N SER A 26 -9.69 9.32 0.34
CA SER A 26 -9.74 7.96 -0.23
C SER A 26 -11.09 7.32 0.05
N LEU A 27 -11.56 7.39 1.29
CA LEU A 27 -12.88 6.87 1.69
C LEU A 27 -14.02 7.57 0.95
N GLU A 28 -13.94 8.88 0.75
CA GLU A 28 -14.94 9.64 -0.01
C GLU A 28 -14.99 9.20 -1.48
N LYS A 29 -13.82 9.05 -2.12
CA LYS A 29 -13.71 8.69 -3.54
C LYS A 29 -13.80 7.20 -3.82
N GLN A 30 -13.74 6.36 -2.79
CA GLN A 30 -13.58 4.91 -2.91
C GLN A 30 -12.34 4.53 -3.76
N GLU A 31 -11.25 5.27 -3.57
CA GLU A 31 -9.99 5.08 -4.28
C GLU A 31 -8.82 5.03 -3.30
N TYR A 32 -7.91 4.07 -3.46
CA TYR A 32 -6.66 4.08 -2.71
C TYR A 32 -5.83 5.33 -3.04
N TYR A 33 -5.26 5.93 -1.99
CA TYR A 33 -4.39 7.12 -2.07
C TYR A 33 -4.97 8.28 -2.93
N ALA A 34 -6.25 8.59 -2.77
CA ALA A 34 -6.95 9.58 -3.60
C ALA A 34 -6.58 11.04 -3.29
N TYR A 35 -5.93 11.28 -2.14
CA TYR A 35 -5.50 12.62 -1.75
C TYR A 35 -4.37 13.12 -2.67
N PRO A 36 -4.51 14.26 -3.38
CA PRO A 36 -3.54 14.70 -4.39
C PRO A 36 -2.12 14.90 -3.88
N GLN A 37 -1.95 15.24 -2.60
CA GLN A 37 -0.66 15.41 -1.95
C GLN A 37 -0.04 14.09 -1.49
N ASN A 38 -0.78 12.97 -1.55
CA ASN A 38 -0.20 11.65 -1.36
C ASN A 38 0.63 11.28 -2.61
N GLN A 39 1.90 10.95 -2.38
CA GLN A 39 2.87 10.77 -3.45
C GLN A 39 2.85 9.36 -4.05
N PHE A 40 1.97 8.46 -3.58
CA PHE A 40 1.94 7.06 -4.03
C PHE A 40 1.79 6.93 -5.54
N TRP A 41 0.72 7.49 -6.11
CA TRP A 41 0.49 7.40 -7.55
C TRP A 41 1.55 8.13 -8.37
N LYS A 42 2.09 9.24 -7.86
CA LYS A 42 3.21 9.93 -8.50
C LYS A 42 4.45 9.04 -8.58
N ILE A 43 4.77 8.30 -7.51
CA ILE A 43 5.88 7.34 -7.50
C ILE A 43 5.63 6.22 -8.52
N ILE A 44 4.47 5.55 -8.45
CA ILE A 44 4.13 4.44 -9.35
C ILE A 44 4.22 4.85 -10.83
N TYR A 45 3.62 5.98 -11.21
CA TYR A 45 3.68 6.45 -12.60
C TYR A 45 5.10 6.85 -13.03
N THR A 46 5.87 7.47 -12.14
CA THR A 46 7.28 7.83 -12.44
C THR A 46 8.13 6.58 -12.70
N LEU A 47 7.81 5.46 -12.06
CA LEU A 47 8.56 4.21 -12.22
C LEU A 47 8.10 3.38 -13.43
N PHE A 48 6.81 3.41 -13.80
CA PHE A 48 6.25 2.40 -14.70
C PHE A 48 5.49 2.89 -15.93
N ALA A 49 5.10 4.17 -16.00
CA ALA A 49 4.25 4.64 -17.11
C ALA A 49 4.76 5.92 -17.78
N GLU A 50 5.78 6.55 -17.21
CA GLU A 50 6.16 7.94 -17.48
C GLU A 50 4.95 8.90 -17.22
N LEU A 51 5.18 10.13 -16.78
CA LEU A 51 4.10 11.03 -16.32
C LEU A 51 3.26 11.56 -17.49
N PRO A 52 1.95 11.87 -17.32
CA PRO A 52 1.23 12.22 -16.07
C PRO A 52 0.43 11.09 -15.38
N VAL A 53 0.12 11.28 -14.09
CA VAL A 53 -0.77 10.39 -13.31
C VAL A 53 -2.19 10.48 -13.87
N SER A 54 -2.79 9.33 -14.22
CA SER A 54 -4.17 9.31 -14.70
C SER A 54 -5.16 9.78 -13.64
N VAL A 55 -6.22 10.45 -14.09
CA VAL A 55 -7.39 10.78 -13.26
C VAL A 55 -8.38 9.62 -13.18
N ILE A 56 -8.25 8.60 -14.04
CA ILE A 56 -9.14 7.45 -14.11
C ILE A 56 -8.57 6.34 -13.21
N PHE A 57 -9.29 5.98 -12.16
CA PHE A 57 -8.80 5.00 -11.17
C PHE A 57 -8.52 3.62 -11.76
N SER A 58 -9.33 3.16 -12.71
CA SER A 58 -9.11 1.86 -13.37
C SER A 58 -7.80 1.80 -14.15
N GLU A 59 -7.32 2.91 -14.71
CA GLU A 59 -6.00 2.97 -15.36
C GLU A 59 -4.87 2.85 -14.34
N LYS A 60 -5.03 3.46 -13.16
CA LYS A 60 -4.07 3.31 -12.05
C LYS A 60 -4.01 1.87 -11.56
N VAL A 61 -5.17 1.20 -11.42
CA VAL A 61 -5.28 -0.21 -11.06
C VAL A 61 -4.62 -1.09 -12.11
N LYS A 62 -4.90 -0.86 -13.39
CA LYS A 62 -4.30 -1.60 -14.50
C LYS A 62 -2.77 -1.48 -14.49
N LEU A 63 -2.24 -0.28 -14.25
CA LEU A 63 -0.79 -0.07 -14.16
C LEU A 63 -0.15 -0.92 -13.05
N LEU A 64 -0.80 -1.04 -11.88
CA LEU A 64 -0.31 -1.92 -10.82
C LEU A 64 -0.32 -3.39 -11.26
N GLN A 65 -1.42 -3.84 -11.86
CA GLN A 65 -1.60 -5.22 -12.31
C GLN A 65 -0.62 -5.62 -13.43
N ASP A 66 -0.38 -4.74 -14.39
CA ASP A 66 0.58 -4.94 -15.49
C ASP A 66 2.01 -5.12 -14.95
N ASN A 67 2.30 -4.55 -13.78
CA ASN A 67 3.58 -4.67 -13.07
C ASN A 67 3.55 -5.69 -11.92
N LYS A 68 2.52 -6.54 -11.84
CA LYS A 68 2.35 -7.60 -10.82
C LYS A 68 2.33 -7.09 -9.37
N ILE A 69 1.89 -5.85 -9.18
CA ILE A 69 1.77 -5.19 -7.89
C ILE A 69 0.32 -5.26 -7.43
N GLY A 70 0.14 -5.76 -6.21
CA GLY A 70 -1.11 -5.69 -5.46
C GLY A 70 -1.08 -4.56 -4.45
N LEU A 71 -2.26 -4.10 -4.04
CA LEU A 71 -2.42 -3.03 -3.08
C LEU A 71 -3.56 -3.32 -2.11
N TRP A 72 -3.28 -3.18 -0.82
CA TRP A 72 -4.28 -3.27 0.23
C TRP A 72 -3.86 -2.46 1.46
N ASP A 73 -4.56 -2.64 2.57
CA ASP A 73 -4.24 -2.07 3.88
C ASP A 73 -4.17 -3.16 4.94
N VAL A 74 -3.42 -2.90 6.00
CA VAL A 74 -3.31 -3.82 7.15
C VAL A 74 -4.59 -3.85 7.96
N LEU A 75 -5.24 -2.70 8.17
CA LEU A 75 -6.45 -2.61 8.98
C LEU A 75 -7.69 -2.82 8.10
N ALA A 76 -8.58 -3.71 8.54
CA ALA A 76 -9.88 -3.94 7.93
C ALA A 76 -10.88 -2.85 8.32
N ASN A 77 -10.87 -2.46 9.60
CA ASN A 77 -11.69 -1.38 10.13
C ASN A 77 -11.03 -0.73 11.34
N CYS A 78 -11.45 0.49 11.65
CA CYS A 78 -11.09 1.19 12.88
C CYS A 78 -12.05 2.35 13.21
N GLU A 79 -11.86 2.93 14.39
CA GLU A 79 -12.30 4.28 14.70
C GLU A 79 -11.15 5.26 14.49
N ARG A 80 -11.35 6.29 13.66
CA ARG A 80 -10.34 7.34 13.45
C ARG A 80 -11.00 8.69 13.24
N LYS A 81 -10.54 9.70 13.97
CA LYS A 81 -10.88 11.11 13.70
C LYS A 81 -9.87 11.68 12.70
N GLY A 82 -10.35 12.21 11.57
CA GLY A 82 -9.49 12.69 10.50
C GLY A 82 -8.71 11.57 9.79
N SER A 83 -7.54 11.90 9.25
CA SER A 83 -6.75 11.00 8.39
C SER A 83 -5.43 10.52 9.00
N LEU A 84 -5.06 10.98 10.19
CA LEU A 84 -3.76 10.64 10.79
C LEU A 84 -3.85 9.33 11.58
N ASP A 85 -2.87 8.45 11.36
CA ASP A 85 -2.83 7.13 12.00
C ASP A 85 -2.73 7.21 13.53
N ILE A 86 -2.16 8.30 14.08
CA ILE A 86 -2.10 8.54 15.54
C ILE A 86 -3.48 8.60 16.21
N HIS A 87 -4.56 8.73 15.44
CA HIS A 87 -5.93 8.79 15.94
C HIS A 87 -6.69 7.47 15.78
N ILE A 88 -6.04 6.41 15.29
CA ILE A 88 -6.64 5.08 15.14
C ILE A 88 -6.86 4.43 16.50
N LYS A 89 -8.07 3.93 16.71
CA LYS A 89 -8.51 3.14 17.88
C LYS A 89 -9.44 2.02 17.44
N ASN A 90 -9.70 1.06 18.32
CA ASN A 90 -10.69 0.00 18.13
C ASN A 90 -10.61 -0.62 16.72
N HIS A 91 -9.42 -1.09 16.36
CA HIS A 91 -9.13 -1.59 15.02
C HIS A 91 -9.19 -3.12 14.96
N THR A 92 -9.42 -3.64 13.77
CA THR A 92 -9.14 -5.03 13.43
C THR A 92 -8.32 -5.10 12.15
N GLU A 93 -7.46 -6.10 12.04
CA GLU A 93 -6.64 -6.33 10.86
C GLU A 93 -7.42 -7.09 9.77
N ASN A 94 -7.01 -6.90 8.52
CA ASN A 94 -7.41 -7.75 7.40
C ASN A 94 -6.77 -9.14 7.52
N ASP A 95 -7.43 -10.18 6.97
CA ASP A 95 -6.89 -11.55 6.97
C ASP A 95 -5.82 -11.74 5.89
N ILE A 96 -4.64 -11.17 6.17
CA ILE A 96 -3.49 -11.19 5.25
C ILE A 96 -2.96 -12.60 5.09
N GLU A 97 -2.97 -13.44 6.14
CA GLU A 97 -2.51 -14.84 6.03
C GLU A 97 -3.35 -15.65 5.05
N ASN A 98 -4.68 -15.51 5.09
CA ASN A 98 -5.56 -16.18 4.13
C ASN A 98 -5.37 -15.65 2.71
N LEU A 99 -5.20 -14.32 2.54
CA LEU A 99 -4.89 -13.74 1.23
C LEU A 99 -3.59 -14.32 0.64
N LEU A 100 -2.53 -14.45 1.45
CA LEU A 100 -1.25 -15.02 1.01
C LEU A 100 -1.34 -16.52 0.68
N LYS A 101 -2.22 -17.27 1.37
CA LYS A 101 -2.52 -18.67 1.01
C LYS A 101 -3.23 -18.77 -0.34
N GLN A 102 -4.14 -17.85 -0.63
CA GLN A 102 -4.89 -17.81 -1.90
C GLN A 102 -4.04 -17.31 -3.07
N HIS A 103 -3.06 -16.43 -2.81
CA HIS A 103 -2.17 -15.86 -3.81
C HIS A 103 -0.70 -16.20 -3.52
N PRO A 104 -0.29 -17.47 -3.70
CA PRO A 104 1.04 -17.96 -3.28
C PRO A 104 2.22 -17.39 -4.09
N LYS A 105 1.94 -16.67 -5.19
CA LYS A 105 2.95 -15.94 -5.97
C LYS A 105 3.44 -14.68 -5.26
N ILE A 106 2.69 -14.17 -4.27
CA ILE A 106 3.17 -13.06 -3.45
C ILE A 106 4.36 -13.54 -2.63
N LYS A 107 5.55 -13.04 -2.98
CA LYS A 107 6.80 -13.33 -2.28
C LYS A 107 7.40 -12.09 -1.62
N THR A 108 6.82 -10.92 -1.84
CA THR A 108 7.30 -9.66 -1.27
C THR A 108 6.14 -8.83 -0.73
N ILE A 109 6.27 -8.32 0.49
CA ILE A 109 5.35 -7.37 1.11
C ILE A 109 6.09 -6.06 1.38
N LEU A 110 5.52 -4.96 0.87
CA LEU A 110 6.03 -3.62 1.06
C LEU A 110 5.07 -2.82 1.94
N PHE A 111 5.51 -2.42 3.12
CA PHE A 111 4.72 -1.59 4.02
C PHE A 111 4.89 -0.12 3.68
N ASN A 112 3.80 0.58 3.34
CA ASN A 112 3.81 2.02 3.09
C ASN A 112 3.85 2.81 4.41
N GLY A 113 5.04 2.86 5.03
CA GLY A 113 5.28 3.53 6.31
C GLY A 113 5.45 2.56 7.47
N LYS A 114 6.00 3.07 8.57
CA LYS A 114 6.27 2.29 9.78
C LYS A 114 5.00 1.84 10.52
N GLU A 115 3.92 2.61 10.44
CA GLU A 115 2.69 2.28 11.15
C GLU A 115 2.00 1.05 10.56
N SER A 116 1.91 0.91 9.23
CA SER A 116 1.35 -0.30 8.63
C SER A 116 2.16 -1.54 9.02
N TYR A 117 3.49 -1.46 9.01
CA TYR A 117 4.33 -2.55 9.51
C TYR A 117 4.08 -2.87 11.00
N LYS A 118 3.98 -1.86 11.88
CA LYS A 118 3.71 -2.09 13.31
C LYS A 118 2.39 -2.80 13.56
N TYR A 119 1.33 -2.44 12.84
CA TYR A 119 0.04 -3.13 12.97
C TYR A 119 0.15 -4.59 12.50
N PHE A 120 0.88 -4.83 11.41
CA PHE A 120 1.11 -6.17 10.90
C PHE A 120 1.92 -7.02 11.90
N ASP A 121 3.09 -6.54 12.33
CA ASP A 121 4.03 -7.26 13.18
C ASP A 121 3.46 -7.60 14.57
N ARG A 122 2.52 -6.80 15.07
CA ARG A 122 1.79 -7.08 16.32
C ARG A 122 0.83 -8.26 16.20
N LYS A 123 0.28 -8.51 15.01
CA LYS A 123 -0.81 -9.46 14.81
C LYS A 123 -0.35 -10.75 14.13
N PHE A 124 0.55 -10.63 13.15
CA PHE A 124 0.92 -11.72 12.25
C PHE A 124 2.34 -12.16 12.52
N ARG A 125 2.61 -13.46 12.29
CA ARG A 125 3.97 -13.97 12.23
C ARG A 125 4.50 -13.81 10.82
N HIS A 126 5.81 -13.55 10.70
CA HIS A 126 6.47 -13.60 9.40
C HIS A 126 6.37 -15.03 8.83
N ILE A 127 6.01 -15.10 7.55
CA ILE A 127 5.86 -16.36 6.81
C ILE A 127 7.16 -16.63 6.06
N GLU A 128 7.66 -17.87 6.18
CA GLU A 128 8.86 -18.29 5.48
C GLU A 128 8.70 -18.15 3.96
N GLY A 129 9.76 -17.67 3.30
CA GLY A 129 9.76 -17.44 1.86
C GLY A 129 9.09 -16.14 1.41
N ILE A 130 8.56 -15.32 2.34
CA ILE A 130 8.11 -13.95 2.06
C ILE A 130 9.16 -12.95 2.55
N LYS A 131 9.51 -12.00 1.69
CA LYS A 131 10.36 -10.86 2.02
C LYS A 131 9.51 -9.68 2.48
N TYR A 132 9.95 -8.97 3.51
CA TYR A 132 9.21 -7.87 4.12
C TYR A 132 10.08 -6.61 4.13
N TYR A 133 9.57 -5.50 3.59
CA TYR A 133 10.28 -4.22 3.55
C TYR A 133 9.40 -3.08 4.02
N VAL A 134 9.99 -2.15 4.77
CA VAL A 134 9.29 -0.95 5.27
C VAL A 134 9.73 0.25 4.44
N MET A 135 8.78 0.81 3.69
CA MET A 135 9.04 1.94 2.80
C MET A 135 8.78 3.27 3.51
N PRO A 136 9.44 4.36 3.09
CA PRO A 136 9.05 5.70 3.49
C PRO A 136 7.59 5.96 3.12
N SER A 137 6.79 6.42 4.09
CA SER A 137 5.36 6.68 3.84
C SER A 137 5.17 7.71 2.73
N THR A 138 4.24 7.43 1.82
CA THR A 138 3.87 8.34 0.72
C THR A 138 2.93 9.45 1.14
N SER A 139 2.43 9.42 2.37
CA SER A 139 1.61 10.47 2.96
C SER A 139 2.39 11.80 3.03
N PRO A 140 1.71 12.96 2.85
CA PRO A 140 2.33 14.26 3.06
C PRO A 140 2.72 14.53 4.52
N ALA A 141 2.18 13.78 5.47
CA ALA A 141 2.62 13.85 6.87
C ALA A 141 4.08 13.39 7.06
N ASN A 142 4.63 12.61 6.11
CA ASN A 142 6.03 12.21 6.11
C ASN A 142 6.87 13.23 5.33
N THR A 143 7.72 13.95 6.04
CA THR A 143 8.52 15.09 5.56
C THR A 143 9.74 14.71 4.70
N VAL A 144 10.00 13.42 4.50
CA VAL A 144 11.03 12.94 3.56
C VAL A 144 10.77 13.52 2.16
N SER A 145 11.81 13.98 1.48
CA SER A 145 11.69 14.55 0.13
C SER A 145 11.18 13.52 -0.88
N PHE A 146 10.51 13.99 -1.93
CA PHE A 146 10.00 13.12 -2.99
C PHE A 146 11.09 12.23 -3.59
N ASP A 147 12.26 12.79 -3.92
CA ASP A 147 13.35 12.04 -4.55
C ASP A 147 13.87 10.91 -3.66
N LYS A 148 13.98 11.15 -2.34
CA LYS A 148 14.38 10.12 -1.38
C LYS A 148 13.33 9.02 -1.24
N LYS A 149 12.04 9.36 -1.29
CA LYS A 149 10.98 8.35 -1.33
C LYS A 149 11.08 7.57 -2.64
N LEU A 150 11.12 8.26 -3.78
CA LEU A 150 11.20 7.65 -5.09
C LEU A 150 12.36 6.65 -5.19
N GLU A 151 13.54 7.00 -4.68
CA GLU A 151 14.70 6.11 -4.71
C GLU A 151 14.49 4.85 -3.87
N ALA A 152 14.03 4.97 -2.63
CA ALA A 152 13.72 3.80 -1.81
C ALA A 152 12.66 2.90 -2.48
N TRP A 153 11.60 3.51 -3.03
CA TRP A 153 10.56 2.79 -3.75
C TRP A 153 11.07 2.15 -5.05
N ARG A 154 12.02 2.77 -5.75
CA ARG A 154 12.70 2.21 -6.94
C ARG A 154 13.50 0.96 -6.58
N GLU A 155 14.30 1.01 -5.52
CA GLU A 155 15.04 -0.15 -5.00
C GLU A 155 14.12 -1.34 -4.74
N ALA A 156 12.99 -1.10 -4.06
CA ALA A 156 12.05 -2.15 -3.71
C ALA A 156 11.22 -2.68 -4.89
N LEU A 157 10.86 -1.83 -5.86
CA LEU A 157 9.93 -2.19 -6.92
C LEU A 157 10.59 -2.58 -8.25
N ILE A 158 11.80 -2.10 -8.53
CA ILE A 158 12.51 -2.40 -9.80
C ILE A 158 13.63 -3.41 -9.57
N PHE A 159 14.44 -3.20 -8.53
CA PHE A 159 15.65 -3.99 -8.33
C PHE A 159 15.43 -5.31 -7.57
N ILE A 160 14.27 -5.51 -6.93
CA ILE A 160 13.87 -6.80 -6.35
C ILE A 160 13.33 -7.78 -7.43
N ILE A 161 13.03 -7.28 -8.64
CA ILE A 161 12.45 -8.06 -9.75
C ILE A 161 13.53 -8.75 -10.62
N ILE A 162 14.83 -8.51 -10.36
CA ILE A 162 15.97 -9.13 -11.08
C ILE A 162 16.67 -10.14 -10.17
#